data_AF-A0AAJ5RQI0-F1
#
_entry.id   AF-A0AAJ5RQI0-F1
#
_cell.length_a   1.000
_cell.length_b   1.000
_cell.length_c   1.000
_cell.angle_alpha   90.00
_cell.angle_beta   90.00
_cell.angle_gamma   90.00
#
_symmetry.space_group_name_H-M   'P 1'
#
loop_
_entity.id
_entity.type
_entity.pdbx_description
1 polymer ?
#
loop_
_entity_poly.entity_id
_entity_poly.type
_entity_poly.pdbx_seq_one_letter_code
_entity_poly.pdbx_strand_id
1 'polypeptide(L)' 'MSKLSLNELEKKLKGIRIEAFVIYKGDTRIYEYLKNKKVVEKPLKVNSITKSIVSILIGIMVDKG' A
#
# COMPACT_ATOMS: atom_id res chain seq x y z
N MET A 1 -7.51 0.65 17.10
CA MET A 1 -7.19 -0.72 16.68
C MET A 1 -6.51 -1.41 17.84
N SER A 2 -7.03 -2.54 18.31
CA SER A 2 -6.40 -3.29 19.41
C SER A 2 -5.24 -4.14 18.86
N LYS A 3 -4.22 -4.42 19.68
CA LYS A 3 -3.11 -5.31 19.29
C LYS A 3 -3.61 -6.70 18.84
N LEU A 4 -4.67 -7.21 19.47
CA LEU A 4 -5.32 -8.46 19.08
C LEU A 4 -5.82 -8.45 17.63
N SER A 5 -6.45 -7.35 17.19
CA SER A 5 -6.96 -7.24 15.81
C SER A 5 -5.86 -7.23 14.73
N LEU A 6 -4.68 -6.69 15.04
CA LEU A 6 -3.56 -6.63 14.09
C LEU A 6 -2.86 -7.99 13.92
N ASN A 7 -2.80 -8.79 14.99
CA ASN A 7 -2.25 -10.14 14.92
C ASN A 7 -3.13 -11.07 14.05
N GLU A 8 -4.45 -10.95 14.15
CA GLU A 8 -5.37 -11.69 13.29
C GLU A 8 -5.26 -11.25 11.82
N LEU A 9 -5.12 -9.94 11.59
CA LEU A 9 -4.85 -9.40 10.26
C LEU A 9 -3.55 -9.99 9.70
N GLU A 10 -2.46 -9.97 10.46
CA GLU A 10 -1.18 -10.51 10.01
C GLU A 10 -1.26 -12.00 9.66
N LYS A 11 -1.98 -12.81 10.46
CA LYS A 11 -2.22 -14.22 10.15
C LYS A 11 -2.93 -14.39 8.80
N LYS A 12 -3.95 -13.58 8.53
CA LYS A 12 -4.67 -13.60 7.24
C LYS A 12 -3.76 -13.16 6.09
N LEU A 13 -2.96 -12.13 6.28
CA LEU A 13 -2.00 -11.61 5.30
C LEU A 13 -0.92 -12.63 4.93
N LYS A 14 -0.44 -13.43 5.89
CA LYS A 14 0.48 -14.55 5.65
C LYS A 14 -0.14 -15.69 4.83
N GLY A 15 -1.46 -15.87 4.91
CA GLY A 15 -2.20 -16.91 4.18
C GLY A 15 -2.48 -16.57 2.72
N ILE A 16 -2.19 -15.36 2.26
CA ILE A 16 -2.47 -14.91 0.89
C ILE A 16 -1.18 -14.48 0.17
N ARG A 17 -1.21 -14.50 -1.17
CA ARG A 17 -0.06 -14.13 -1.99
C ARG A 17 0.06 -12.61 -2.13
N ILE A 18 0.62 -11.96 -1.12
CA ILE A 18 0.92 -10.52 -1.13
C ILE A 18 2.39 -10.27 -0.76
N GLU A 19 2.97 -9.20 -1.28
CA GLU A 19 4.36 -8.81 -1.01
C GLU A 19 4.45 -7.77 0.11
N ALA A 20 3.54 -6.79 0.13
CA ALA A 20 3.48 -5.73 1.14
C ALA A 20 2.02 -5.31 1.39
N PHE A 21 1.74 -4.86 2.61
CA PHE A 21 0.47 -4.25 3.01
C PHE A 21 0.73 -3.19 4.09
N VAL A 22 0.16 -2.00 3.93
CA VAL A 22 0.38 -0.86 4.83
C VAL A 22 -0.94 -0.19 5.16
N ILE A 23 -1.07 0.31 6.39
CA ILE A 23 -2.21 1.14 6.81
C ILE A 23 -1.69 2.48 7.30
N TYR A 24 -2.23 3.56 6.74
CA TYR A 24 -2.00 4.92 7.16
C TYR A 24 -3.24 5.50 7.84
N LYS A 25 -3.04 6.32 8.88
CA LYS A 25 -4.06 7.19 9.49
C LYS A 25 -3.54 8.61 9.44
N GLY A 26 -4.07 9.42 8.53
CA GLY A 26 -3.42 10.67 8.12
C GLY A 26 -2.02 10.35 7.58
N ASP A 27 -1.02 11.08 8.05
CA ASP A 27 0.37 10.89 7.64
C ASP A 27 1.12 9.81 8.45
N THR A 28 0.47 9.19 9.43
CA THR A 28 1.10 8.19 10.30
C THR A 28 0.85 6.77 9.78
N ARG A 29 1.94 6.01 9.52
CA ARG A 29 1.87 4.58 9.23
C ARG A 29 1.63 3.81 10.53
N ILE A 30 0.41 3.29 10.71
CA ILE A 30 -0.02 2.61 11.94
C ILE A 30 0.15 1.08 11.89
N TYR A 31 0.38 0.52 10.71
CA TYR A 31 0.62 -0.90 10.51
C TYR A 31 1.40 -1.14 9.21
N GLU A 32 2.29 -2.13 9.24
CA GLU A 32 3.03 -2.60 8.08
C GLU A 32 3.21 -4.11 8.16
N TYR A 33 2.91 -4.78 7.04
CA TYR A 33 3.27 -6.16 6.78
C TYR A 33 4.15 -6.20 5.53
N LEU A 34 5.30 -6.87 5.65
CA LEU A 34 6.22 -7.14 4.55
C LEU A 34 6.50 -8.64 4.52
N LYS A 35 6.33 -9.27 3.36
CA LYS A 35 6.59 -10.70 3.21
C LYS A 35 8.04 -11.07 3.53
N ASN A 36 8.98 -10.19 3.17
CA ASN A 36 10.39 -10.28 3.53
C ASN A 36 11.05 -8.89 3.45
N LYS A 37 12.24 -8.75 4.03
CA LYS A 37 12.97 -7.46 4.06
C LYS A 37 13.30 -6.90 2.67
N LYS A 38 13.48 -7.76 1.66
CA LYS A 38 13.88 -7.34 0.29
C LYS A 38 12.75 -6.66 -0.48
N VAL A 39 11.50 -6.80 -0.04
CA VAL A 39 10.33 -6.14 -0.68
C VAL A 39 10.46 -4.62 -0.64
N VAL A 40 11.10 -4.06 0.38
CA VAL A 40 11.27 -2.60 0.54
C VAL A 40 12.26 -2.03 -0.48
N GLU A 41 13.23 -2.85 -0.91
CA GLU A 41 14.31 -2.42 -1.79
C GLU A 41 13.96 -2.51 -3.28
N LYS A 42 12.84 -3.16 -3.63
CA LYS A 42 12.48 -3.46 -5.02
C LYS A 42 11.15 -2.82 -5.41
N PRO A 43 11.10 -2.11 -6.56
CA PRO A 43 9.83 -1.68 -7.13
C PRO A 43 8.90 -2.87 -7.37
N LEU A 44 7.62 -2.71 -7.00
CA LEU A 44 6.58 -3.69 -7.26
C LEU A 44 5.74 -3.29 -8.48
N LYS A 45 5.25 -4.29 -9.21
CA LYS A 45 4.30 -4.06 -10.30
C LYS A 45 2.95 -3.63 -9.72
N VAL A 46 2.55 -2.39 -9.98
CA VAL A 46 1.29 -1.82 -9.48
C VAL A 46 0.11 -1.98 -10.46
N ASN A 47 0.36 -2.55 -11.65
CA ASN A 47 -0.64 -2.82 -12.69
C ASN A 47 -1.53 -1.60 -12.98
N SER A 48 -2.85 -1.77 -12.91
CA SER A 48 -3.84 -0.75 -13.22
C SER A 48 -3.87 0.45 -12.26
N ILE A 49 -3.17 0.41 -11.11
CA ILE A 49 -3.04 1.58 -10.22
C ILE A 49 -2.38 2.75 -10.95
N THR A 50 -1.55 2.49 -11.96
CA THR A 50 -0.97 3.54 -12.81
C THR A 50 -2.03 4.44 -13.46
N LYS A 51 -3.23 3.93 -13.76
CA LYS A 51 -4.32 4.73 -14.33
C LYS A 51 -4.73 5.86 -13.38
N SER A 52 -4.84 5.59 -12.09
CA SER A 52 -5.16 6.61 -11.09
C SER A 52 -4.07 7.69 -11.01
N ILE A 53 -2.79 7.29 -11.06
CA ILE A 53 -1.66 8.22 -11.08
C ILE A 53 -1.72 9.11 -12.32
N VAL A 54 -1.96 8.52 -13.50
CA VAL A 54 -2.10 9.26 -14.76
C VAL A 54 -3.29 10.22 -14.72
N SER A 55 -4.44 9.79 -14.19
CA SER A 55 -5.61 10.66 -14.02
C SER A 55 -5.33 11.86 -13.11
N ILE A 56 -4.55 11.67 -12.03
CA ILE A 56 -4.12 12.78 -11.16
C ILE A 56 -3.26 13.77 -11.97
N LEU A 57 -2.30 13.28 -12.74
CA LEU A 57 -1.45 14.14 -13.59
C LEU A 57 -2.28 14.91 -14.63
N ILE A 58 -3.26 14.26 -15.25
CA ILE A 58 -4.20 14.90 -16.17
C ILE A 58 -4.98 16.00 -15.44
N GLY A 59 -5.49 15.73 -14.24
CA GLY A 59 -6.19 16.73 -13.43
C GLY A 59 -5.33 17.96 -13.15
N ILE A 60 -4.04 17.76 -12.82
CA ILE A 60 -3.08 18.86 -12.62
C ILE A 60 -2.85 19.65 -13.92
N MET A 61 -2.78 18.99 -15.07
CA MET A 61 -2.63 19.68 -16.35
C MET A 61 -3.87 20.51 -16.68
N VAL A 62 -5.07 19.93 -16.52
CA VAL A 62 -6.34 20.63 -16.74
C VAL A 62 -6.48 21.85 -15.83
N ASP A 63 -6.07 21.74 -14.56
CA ASP A 63 -6.08 22.84 -13.59
C ASP A 63 -5.14 24.00 -14.01
N LYS A 64 -4.07 23.70 -14.75
CA LYS A 64 -3.07 24.70 -15.20
C LYS A 64 -3.45 25.43 -16.49
N GLY A 65 -4.44 24.96 -17.25
CA GLY A 65 -4.81 25.47 -18.57
C GLY A 65 -3.95 24.89 -19.69
#